data_AF-A0A3M1IVF5-F1
#
_entry.id   AF-A0A3M1IVF5-F1
#
_cell.length_a   1.000
_cell.length_b   1.000
_cell.length_c   1.000
_cell.angle_alpha   90.00
_cell.angle_beta   90.00
_cell.angle_gamma   90.00
#
_symmetry.space_group_name_H-M   'P 1'
#
loop_
_entity.id
_entity.type
_entity.pdbx_description
1 polymer ?
#
loop_
_entity_poly.entity_id
_entity_poly.type
_entity_poly.pdbx_seq_one_letter_code
_entity_poly.pdbx_strand_id
1 'polypeptide(L)' 'KLGSTLKAPFMTLSFMALLVIPSLKISDKGLFDGSKFQFTNLFV' A
#
# COMPACT_ATOMS: atom_id res chain seq x y z
N LYS A 1 -11.82 11.21 19.83
CA LYS A 1 -11.88 9.92 19.10
C LYS A 1 -12.51 10.20 17.74
N LEU A 2 -11.74 10.17 16.65
CA LEU A 2 -12.30 10.28 15.31
C LEU A 2 -13.11 8.99 15.04
N GLY A 3 -14.43 9.10 15.01
CA GLY A 3 -15.38 7.98 14.91
C GLY A 3 -15.42 7.31 13.54
N SER A 4 -14.26 6.96 12.99
CA SER A 4 -14.17 6.21 11.74
C SER A 4 -14.33 4.71 12.02
N THR A 5 -15.20 4.05 11.25
CA THR A 5 -15.39 2.59 11.23
C THR A 5 -14.25 1.86 10.52
N LEU A 6 -13.30 2.59 9.94
CA LEU A 6 -12.14 2.03 9.27
C LEU A 6 -11.16 1.45 10.30
N LYS A 7 -10.71 0.22 10.07
CA LYS A 7 -9.78 -0.51 10.95
C LYS A 7 -8.45 0.22 11.20
N ALA A 8 -8.00 1.04 10.25
CA ALA A 8 -6.74 1.80 10.31
C ALA A 8 -6.84 3.13 9.54
N PRO A 9 -7.59 4.12 10.06
CA PRO A 9 -8.02 5.30 9.30
C PRO A 9 -6.84 6.17 8.82
N PHE A 10 -5.76 6.25 9.60
CA PHE A 10 -4.55 7.00 9.21
C PHE A 10 -3.84 6.37 8.02
N MET A 11 -3.70 5.04 8.01
CA MET A 11 -3.06 4.32 6.90
C MET A 11 -3.87 4.48 5.62
N THR A 12 -5.20 4.35 5.71
CA THR A 12 -6.09 4.57 4.56
C THR A 12 -5.99 5.99 4.00
N LEU A 13 -5.98 7.02 4.86
CA LEU A 13 -5.84 8.42 4.44
C LEU A 13 -4.48 8.70 3.79
N SER A 14 -3.38 8.18 4.37
CA SER A 14 -2.05 8.30 3.78
C SER A 14 -1.96 7.68 2.39
N PHE A 15 -2.64 6.55 2.15
CA PHE A 15 -2.69 5.93 0.83
C PHE A 15 -3.58 6.72 -0.17
N MET A 16 -4.68 7.33 0.28
CA MET A 16 -5.52 8.18 -0.57
C MET A 16 -4.81 9.48 -1.02
N ALA A 17 -3.80 9.94 -0.28
CA ALA A 17 -3.00 11.11 -0.63
C ALA A 17 -1.92 10.83 -1.69
N LEU A 18 -1.64 9.56 -2.01
CA LEU A 18 -0.69 9.20 -3.04
C LEU A 18 -1.40 9.23 -4.40
N LEU A 19 -0.94 10.09 -5.30
CA LEU A 19 -1.50 10.46 -6.61
C LEU A 19 -1.50 9.29 -7.63
N VAL A 20 -2.08 8.13 -7.29
CA VAL A 20 -2.01 6.82 -7.97
C VAL A 20 -0.84 5.97 -7.48
N ILE A 21 -1.13 4.99 -6.62
CA ILE A 21 -0.18 3.94 -6.27
C ILE A 21 -0.21 2.89 -7.39
N PRO A 22 0.92 2.59 -8.06
CA PRO A 22 0.97 1.57 -9.09
C PRO A 22 0.73 0.18 -8.49
N SER A 23 0.05 -0.70 -9.25
CA SER A 23 -0.25 -2.09 -8.85
C SER A 23 1.02 -2.90 -8.59
N LEU A 24 2.13 -2.55 -9.22
CA LEU A 24 3.44 -3.14 -8.99
C LEU A 24 4.48 -2.03 -8.89
N LYS A 25 5.23 -2.01 -7.78
CA LYS A 25 6.23 -0.99 -7.47
C LYS A 25 7.56 -1.66 -7.15
N ILE A 26 8.61 -1.37 -7.90
CA ILE A 26 9.98 -1.76 -7.52
C ILE A 26 10.49 -0.75 -6.48
N SER A 27 10.97 -1.24 -5.35
CA SER A 27 11.61 -0.45 -4.29
C SER A 27 12.90 -1.14 -3.88
N ASP A 28 13.76 -0.46 -3.11
CA ASP A 28 15.03 -1.00 -2.62
C ASP A 28 14.89 -2.29 -1.78
N LYS A 29 13.66 -2.55 -1.29
CA LYS A 29 13.30 -3.76 -0.53
C LYS A 29 12.73 -4.90 -1.39
N GLY A 30 12.63 -4.73 -2.70
CA GLY A 30 12.09 -5.73 -3.63
C GLY A 30 10.84 -5.27 -4.39
N LEU A 31 10.17 -6.22 -5.04
CA LEU A 31 8.94 -5.99 -5.79
C LEU A 31 7.76 -5.90 -4.81
N PHE A 32 7.07 -4.75 -4.79
CA PHE A 32 5.91 -4.52 -3.95
C PHE A 32 4.64 -4.54 -4.79
N ASP A 33 3.71 -5.44 -4.46
CA ASP A 33 2.40 -5.53 -5.08
C ASP A 33 1.44 -4.58 -4.34
N GLY A 34 1.05 -3.50 -5.01
CA GLY A 34 0.10 -2.49 -4.49
C GLY A 34 -1.34 -2.97 -4.44
N SER A 35 -1.70 -4.04 -5.15
CA SER A 35 -3.02 -4.68 -5.07
C SER A 35 -3.14 -5.61 -3.85
N LYS A 36 -2.06 -6.30 -3.49
CA LYS A 36 -2.01 -7.22 -2.34
C LYS A 36 -1.41 -6.60 -1.07
N PHE A 37 -0.82 -5.40 -1.16
CA PHE A 37 -0.08 -4.73 -0.09
C PHE A 37 1.01 -5.61 0.53
N GLN A 38 1.71 -6.38 -0.31
CA GLN A 38 2.71 -7.35 0.13
C GLN A 38 3.93 -7.28 -0.79
N PHE A 39 5.11 -7.62 -0.24
CA PHE A 39 6.29 -7.86 -1.06
C PHE A 39 6.15 -9.22 -1.74
N THR A 40 6.42 -9.26 -3.04
CA THR A 40 6.47 -10.47 -3.84
C THR A 40 7.91 -10.70 -4.30
N ASN A 41 8.27 -11.96 -4.50
CA ASN A 41 9.58 -12.29 -5.04
C ASN A 41 9.69 -11.86 -6.50
N LEU A 42 10.87 -11.38 -6.89
CA LEU A 42 11.19 -10.97 -8.26
C LEU A 42 11.42 -12.19 -9.19
N PHE A 43 11.73 -13.35 -8.60
CA PHE A 43 12.05 -14.58 -9.30
C PHE A 43 11.17 -15.72 -8.81
N VAL A 44 10.68 -16.51 -9.76
CA VAL A 44 10.05 -17.83 -9.57
C VAL A 44 11.04 -18.88 -10.01
#